data_AF-A0A1Q8FLV3-F1
#
_entry.id   AF-A0A1Q8FLV3-F1
#
_cell.length_a   1.000
_cell.length_b   1.000
_cell.length_c   1.000
_cell.angle_alpha   90.00
_cell.angle_beta   90.00
_cell.angle_gamma   90.00
#
_symmetry.space_group_name_H-M   'P 1'
#
loop_
_entity.id
_entity.type
_entity.pdbx_description
1 polymer ?
#
loop_
_entity_poly.entity_id
_entity_poly.type
_entity_poly.pdbx_seq_one_letter_code
_entity_poly.pdbx_strand_id
1 'polypeptide(L)'
;MEPRYEALELGFQEFDQSEAGWRGVAREGCYLEAANLISNYKQANLDDLGLESTSRLEWHEGQMRAYAGDYSAAINLFRATFDTRESGTADRHYAEATIAFLQHDRAALQAARDELADLPPPEGFEAAIERFERLYPDHPVPTWPLNLNVVDKLVRCFGATYEAAYSGQCASVNAISD
;
A
#
# COMPACT_ATOMS: atom_id res chain seq x y z
N MET A 1 -19.12 -12.91 12.95
CA MET A 1 -17.85 -13.29 12.31
C MET A 1 -16.96 -13.77 13.45
N GLU A 2 -16.55 -15.02 13.44
CA GLU A 2 -15.69 -15.58 14.50
C GLU A 2 -14.34 -14.85 14.48
N PRO A 3 -13.79 -14.47 15.65
CA PRO A 3 -12.45 -13.90 15.71
C PRO A 3 -11.43 -14.94 15.21
N ARG A 4 -10.70 -14.61 14.14
CA ARG A 4 -9.68 -15.49 13.53
C ARG A 4 -8.40 -15.51 14.35
N TYR A 5 -8.49 -15.93 15.61
CA TYR A 5 -7.35 -16.01 16.54
C TYR A 5 -6.24 -16.94 16.03
N GLU A 6 -6.59 -17.96 15.24
CA GLU A 6 -5.62 -18.87 14.62
C GLU A 6 -4.59 -18.13 13.74
N ALA A 7 -5.00 -17.03 13.09
CA ALA A 7 -4.10 -16.24 12.27
C ALA A 7 -3.01 -15.52 13.09
N LEU A 8 -3.23 -15.32 14.40
CA LEU A 8 -2.25 -14.68 15.29
C LEU A 8 -1.05 -15.57 15.60
N GLU A 9 -1.22 -16.90 15.47
CA GLU A 9 -0.19 -17.91 15.73
C GLU A 9 0.65 -18.22 14.47
N LEU A 10 0.32 -17.62 13.32
CA LEU A 10 1.06 -17.83 12.08
C LEU A 10 2.43 -17.16 12.13
N GLY A 11 3.42 -17.77 11.48
CA GLY A 11 4.69 -17.08 11.21
C GLY A 11 4.47 -15.88 10.30
N PHE A 12 5.29 -14.84 10.47
CA PHE A 12 5.15 -13.55 9.77
C PHE A 12 4.88 -13.68 8.26
N GLN A 13 5.66 -14.52 7.56
CA GLN A 13 5.52 -14.71 6.12
C GLN A 13 4.14 -15.27 5.75
N GLU A 14 3.65 -16.24 6.51
CA GLU A 14 2.35 -16.87 6.24
C GLU A 14 1.21 -15.91 6.60
N PHE A 15 1.34 -15.17 7.70
CA PHE A 15 0.38 -14.14 8.08
C PHE A 15 0.28 -13.01 7.02
N ASP A 16 1.42 -12.53 6.51
CA ASP A 16 1.46 -11.34 5.67
C ASP A 16 1.19 -11.61 4.18
N GLN A 17 1.53 -12.81 3.69
CA GLN A 17 1.57 -13.10 2.26
C GLN A 17 0.53 -14.15 1.82
N SER A 18 -0.19 -14.78 2.74
CA SER A 18 -1.15 -15.84 2.42
C SER A 18 -2.59 -15.52 2.80
N GLU A 19 -3.50 -16.36 2.32
CA GLU A 19 -4.93 -16.30 2.61
C GLU A 19 -5.33 -16.84 3.97
N ALA A 20 -4.43 -17.58 4.63
CA ALA A 20 -4.60 -17.96 6.02
C ALA A 20 -4.47 -16.73 6.95
N GLY A 21 -3.75 -15.70 6.50
CA GLY A 21 -3.58 -14.44 7.22
C GLY A 21 -4.58 -13.35 6.85
N TRP A 22 -4.14 -12.09 6.95
CA TRP A 22 -5.03 -10.93 6.79
C TRP A 22 -5.60 -10.77 5.38
N ARG A 23 -4.91 -11.29 4.34
CA ARG A 23 -5.35 -11.19 2.94
C ARG A 23 -6.66 -11.93 2.68
N GLY A 24 -6.90 -13.04 3.38
CA GLY A 24 -8.15 -13.79 3.32
C GLY A 24 -9.34 -12.93 3.73
N VAL A 25 -9.18 -12.21 4.84
CA VAL A 25 -10.20 -11.28 5.35
C VAL A 25 -10.40 -10.11 4.40
N ALA A 26 -9.31 -9.52 3.90
CA ALA A 26 -9.38 -8.39 2.97
C ALA A 26 -10.05 -8.75 1.63
N ARG A 27 -9.85 -9.98 1.12
CA ARG A 27 -10.50 -10.43 -0.12
C ARG A 27 -12.03 -10.48 -0.01
N GLU A 28 -12.54 -10.76 1.19
CA GLU A 28 -13.98 -10.75 1.47
C GLU A 28 -14.55 -9.32 1.55
N GLY A 29 -13.74 -8.29 1.30
CA GLY A 29 -14.12 -6.87 1.40
C GLY A 29 -14.16 -6.35 2.85
N CYS A 30 -13.74 -7.17 3.83
CA CYS A 30 -13.75 -6.86 5.25
C CYS A 30 -12.48 -6.10 5.65
N TYR A 31 -12.29 -4.90 5.08
CA TYR A 31 -11.04 -4.15 5.20
C TYR A 31 -10.75 -3.68 6.63
N LEU A 32 -11.78 -3.25 7.37
CA LEU A 32 -11.59 -2.80 8.75
C LEU A 32 -11.19 -3.97 9.67
N GLU A 33 -11.80 -5.13 9.47
CA GLU A 33 -11.48 -6.37 10.18
C GLU A 33 -10.07 -6.84 9.83
N ALA A 34 -9.66 -6.77 8.56
CA ALA A 34 -8.29 -7.07 8.15
C ALA A 34 -7.27 -6.13 8.80
N ALA A 35 -7.57 -4.82 8.86
CA ALA A 35 -6.72 -3.84 9.55
C ALA A 35 -6.60 -4.17 11.05
N ASN A 36 -7.71 -4.49 11.71
CA ASN A 36 -7.69 -4.88 13.12
C ASN A 36 -6.91 -6.18 13.34
N LEU A 37 -7.01 -7.15 12.42
CA LEU A 37 -6.25 -8.39 12.50
C LEU A 37 -4.74 -8.14 12.39
N ILE A 38 -4.30 -7.26 11.49
CA ILE A 38 -2.89 -6.84 11.39
C ILE A 38 -2.43 -6.16 12.68
N SER A 39 -3.24 -5.26 13.23
CA SER A 39 -2.94 -4.57 14.48
C SER A 39 -2.75 -5.55 15.65
N ASN A 40 -3.66 -6.52 15.77
CA ASN A 40 -3.61 -7.56 16.80
C ASN A 40 -2.41 -8.50 16.60
N TYR A 41 -2.09 -8.88 15.36
CA TYR A 41 -0.93 -9.71 15.06
C TYR A 41 0.37 -9.03 15.49
N LYS A 42 0.55 -7.74 15.18
CA LYS A 42 1.71 -6.97 15.63
C LYS A 42 1.83 -7.00 17.15
N GLN A 43 0.73 -6.77 17.88
CA GLN A 43 0.73 -6.76 19.35
C GLN A 43 1.06 -8.12 19.95
N ALA A 44 0.53 -9.21 19.38
CA ALA A 44 0.75 -10.56 19.86
C ALA A 44 2.18 -11.07 19.58
N ASN A 45 2.83 -10.57 18.53
CA ASN A 45 4.12 -11.05 18.04
C ASN A 45 5.24 -10.00 18.12
N LEU A 46 5.12 -8.99 19.00
CA LEU A 46 6.07 -7.87 19.09
C LEU A 46 7.52 -8.33 19.28
N ASP A 47 7.74 -9.35 20.10
CA ASP A 47 9.09 -9.83 20.43
C ASP A 47 9.76 -10.57 19.26
N ASP A 48 8.96 -11.12 18.34
CA ASP A 48 9.43 -11.87 17.16
C ASP A 48 9.52 -10.99 15.90
N LEU A 49 8.86 -9.83 15.89
CA LEU A 49 8.84 -8.93 14.75
C LEU A 49 10.03 -7.97 14.76
N GLY A 50 10.90 -8.11 13.76
CA GLY A 50 11.91 -7.10 13.45
C GLY A 50 11.31 -5.81 12.87
N LEU A 51 12.11 -4.73 12.87
CA LEU A 51 11.70 -3.39 12.39
C LEU A 51 11.12 -3.40 10.97
N GLU A 52 11.73 -4.16 10.05
CA GLU A 52 11.25 -4.25 8.66
C GLU A 52 9.87 -4.92 8.56
N SER A 53 9.66 -6.02 9.30
CA SER A 53 8.39 -6.73 9.34
C SER A 53 7.30 -5.87 9.97
N THR A 54 7.62 -5.16 11.05
CA THR A 54 6.71 -4.19 11.68
C THR A 54 6.32 -3.06 10.73
N SER A 55 7.31 -2.43 10.08
CA SER A 55 7.06 -1.35 9.09
C SER A 55 6.20 -1.84 7.91
N ARG A 56 6.44 -3.07 7.42
CA ARG A 56 5.61 -3.69 6.37
C ARG A 56 4.16 -3.90 6.82
N LEU A 57 3.95 -4.40 8.04
CA LEU A 57 2.60 -4.59 8.59
C LEU A 57 1.90 -3.26 8.87
N GLU A 58 2.61 -2.22 9.33
CA GLU A 58 2.05 -0.88 9.46
C GLU A 58 1.60 -0.32 8.11
N TRP A 59 2.37 -0.54 7.05
CA TRP A 59 1.97 -0.16 5.70
C TRP A 59 0.70 -0.89 5.24
N HIS A 60 0.64 -2.21 5.44
CA HIS A 60 -0.55 -3.00 5.08
C HIS A 60 -1.77 -2.63 5.93
N GLU A 61 -1.61 -2.39 7.23
CA GLU A 61 -2.68 -1.89 8.09
C GLU A 61 -3.19 -0.53 7.58
N GLY A 62 -2.28 0.39 7.25
CA GLY A 62 -2.63 1.70 6.71
C GLY A 62 -3.44 1.60 5.42
N GLN A 63 -3.06 0.70 4.51
CA GLN A 63 -3.85 0.44 3.30
C GLN A 63 -5.25 -0.09 3.64
N MET A 64 -5.37 -1.05 4.54
CA MET A 64 -6.67 -1.61 4.92
C MET A 64 -7.58 -0.56 5.60
N ARG A 65 -7.02 0.30 6.45
CA ARG A 65 -7.73 1.46 7.02
C ARG A 65 -8.20 2.42 5.92
N ALA A 66 -7.34 2.69 4.93
CA ALA A 66 -7.69 3.54 3.79
C ALA A 66 -8.81 2.93 2.93
N TYR A 67 -8.76 1.63 2.63
CA TYR A 67 -9.84 0.93 1.95
C TYR A 67 -11.16 1.01 2.73
N ALA A 68 -11.10 0.93 4.06
CA ALA A 68 -12.27 1.06 4.93
C ALA A 68 -12.78 2.51 5.12
N GLY A 69 -12.11 3.52 4.55
CA GLY A 69 -12.47 4.93 4.71
C GLY A 69 -11.94 5.59 6.00
N ASP A 70 -11.16 4.88 6.82
CA ASP A 70 -10.54 5.42 8.03
C ASP A 70 -9.21 6.14 7.70
N TYR A 71 -9.33 7.27 7.01
CA TYR A 71 -8.17 7.99 6.46
C TYR A 71 -7.27 8.57 7.54
N SER A 72 -7.83 9.00 8.67
CA SER A 72 -7.06 9.54 9.79
C SER A 72 -6.10 8.48 10.37
N ALA A 73 -6.59 7.26 10.62
CA ALA A 73 -5.73 6.17 11.10
C ALA A 73 -4.74 5.73 10.03
N ALA A 74 -5.18 5.63 8.76
CA ALA A 74 -4.32 5.28 7.64
C ALA A 74 -3.13 6.24 7.49
N ILE A 75 -3.37 7.56 7.53
CA ILE A 75 -2.33 8.59 7.40
C ILE A 75 -1.31 8.46 8.54
N ASN A 76 -1.75 8.23 9.77
CA ASN A 76 -0.83 8.06 10.91
C ASN A 76 0.07 6.83 10.72
N LEU A 77 -0.48 5.71 10.27
CA LEU A 77 0.28 4.49 9.96
C LEU A 77 1.26 4.72 8.81
N PHE A 78 0.84 5.36 7.72
CA PHE A 78 1.73 5.67 6.62
C PHE A 78 2.88 6.59 7.04
N ARG A 79 2.63 7.59 7.90
CA ARG A 79 3.68 8.45 8.46
C ARG A 79 4.66 7.70 9.35
N ALA A 80 4.20 6.72 10.14
CA ALA A 80 5.11 5.88 10.92
C ALA A 80 6.08 5.09 10.01
N THR A 81 5.58 4.56 8.88
CA THR A 81 6.44 3.87 7.89
C THR A 81 7.31 4.84 7.09
N PHE A 82 6.91 6.11 6.99
CA PHE A 82 7.56 7.13 6.19
C PHE A 82 8.89 7.56 6.78
N ASP A 83 8.95 7.75 8.10
CA ASP A 83 10.15 8.22 8.82
C ASP A 83 11.32 7.23 8.76
N THR A 84 11.07 5.98 8.35
CA THR A 84 12.09 4.94 8.16
C THR A 84 12.55 4.79 6.70
N ARG A 85 11.91 5.49 5.74
CA ARG A 85 12.27 5.42 4.31
C ARG A 85 13.28 6.50 3.95
N GLU A 86 14.29 6.11 3.17
CA GLU A 86 15.25 7.05 2.62
C GLU A 86 14.56 8.07 1.70
N SER A 87 14.96 9.34 1.82
CA SER A 87 14.43 10.42 0.98
C SER A 87 14.83 10.21 -0.49
N GLY A 88 13.96 10.55 -1.43
CA GLY A 88 14.21 10.40 -2.87
C GLY A 88 14.10 8.95 -3.38
N THR A 89 13.52 8.04 -2.61
CA THR A 89 13.22 6.67 -3.07
C THR A 89 11.82 6.56 -3.66
N ALA A 90 11.60 5.59 -4.55
CA ALA A 90 10.28 5.35 -5.12
C ALA A 90 9.22 5.05 -4.04
N ASP A 91 9.59 4.29 -3.00
CA ASP A 91 8.71 3.97 -1.88
C ASP A 91 8.33 5.21 -1.06
N ARG A 92 9.24 6.18 -0.95
CA ARG A 92 9.00 7.46 -0.28
C ARG A 92 7.96 8.28 -1.04
N HIS A 93 8.17 8.52 -2.33
CA HIS A 93 7.24 9.32 -3.13
C HIS A 93 5.88 8.63 -3.31
N TYR A 94 5.85 7.30 -3.36
CA TYR A 94 4.60 6.54 -3.31
C TYR A 94 3.83 6.79 -2.00
N ALA A 95 4.52 6.81 -0.86
CA ALA A 95 3.91 7.14 0.43
C ALA A 95 3.39 8.58 0.50
N GLU A 96 4.15 9.54 -0.04
CA GLU A 96 3.75 10.97 -0.11
C GLU A 96 2.50 11.14 -0.95
N ALA A 97 2.47 10.55 -2.14
CA ALA A 97 1.31 10.55 -3.02
C ALA A 97 0.08 9.92 -2.33
N THR A 98 0.27 8.79 -1.66
CA THR A 98 -0.82 8.10 -0.94
C THR A 98 -1.38 8.97 0.19
N ILE A 99 -0.51 9.56 1.01
CA ILE A 99 -0.92 10.47 2.09
C ILE A 99 -1.63 11.70 1.53
N ALA A 100 -1.09 12.32 0.49
CA ALA A 100 -1.68 13.51 -0.14
C ALA A 100 -3.06 13.21 -0.72
N PHE A 101 -3.25 12.05 -1.37
CA PHE A 101 -4.55 11.61 -1.83
C PHE A 101 -5.57 11.51 -0.68
N LEU A 102 -5.20 10.87 0.43
CA LEU A 102 -6.08 10.72 1.60
C LEU A 102 -6.35 12.04 2.32
N GLN A 103 -5.44 13.00 2.24
CA GLN A 103 -5.62 14.36 2.76
C GLN A 103 -6.45 15.25 1.81
N HIS A 104 -6.85 14.74 0.65
CA HIS A 104 -7.47 15.53 -0.42
C HIS A 104 -6.59 16.72 -0.86
N ASP A 105 -5.27 16.55 -0.85
CA ASP A 105 -4.30 17.54 -1.34
C ASP A 105 -3.85 17.20 -2.76
N ARG A 106 -4.52 17.81 -3.74
CA ARG A 106 -4.22 17.58 -5.17
C ARG A 106 -2.82 18.07 -5.55
N ALA A 107 -2.35 19.16 -4.94
CA ALA A 107 -1.08 19.77 -5.30
C ALA A 107 0.08 18.89 -4.81
N ALA A 108 0.02 18.45 -3.55
CA ALA A 108 1.00 17.53 -2.99
C ALA A 108 0.98 16.16 -3.70
N LEU A 109 -0.20 15.65 -4.08
CA LEU A 109 -0.32 14.42 -4.85
C LEU A 109 0.38 14.53 -6.21
N GLN A 110 0.16 15.63 -6.92
CA GLN A 110 0.80 15.85 -8.22
C GLN A 110 2.32 15.99 -8.08
N ALA A 111 2.79 16.75 -7.09
CA ALA A 111 4.23 16.91 -6.83
C ALA A 111 4.92 15.57 -6.57
N ALA A 112 4.37 14.74 -5.66
CA ALA A 112 4.93 13.42 -5.36
C ALA A 112 4.90 12.48 -6.58
N ARG A 113 3.86 12.59 -7.43
CA ARG A 113 3.76 11.82 -8.68
C ARG A 113 4.86 12.22 -9.67
N ASP A 114 5.12 13.51 -9.82
CA ASP A 114 6.14 14.02 -10.74
C ASP A 114 7.54 13.68 -10.24
N GLU A 115 7.82 13.83 -8.94
CA GLU A 115 9.07 13.40 -8.33
C GLU A 115 9.30 11.89 -8.48
N LEU A 116 8.27 11.06 -8.29
CA LEU A 116 8.35 9.63 -8.53
C LEU A 116 8.68 9.31 -9.99
N ALA A 117 8.02 9.98 -10.94
CA ALA A 117 8.19 9.76 -12.37
C ALA A 117 9.60 10.12 -12.88
N ASP A 118 10.25 11.09 -12.24
CA ASP A 118 11.58 11.58 -12.62
C ASP A 118 12.73 10.77 -12.02
N LEU A 119 12.45 9.79 -11.14
CA LEU A 119 13.51 8.96 -10.56
C LEU A 119 14.23 8.12 -11.63
N PRO A 120 15.57 8.07 -11.64
CA PRO A 120 16.30 7.10 -12.45
C PRO A 120 16.14 5.69 -11.85
N PRO A 121 16.14 4.63 -12.68
CA PRO A 121 16.22 3.27 -12.17
C PRO A 121 17.46 3.09 -11.28
N PRO A 122 17.35 2.35 -10.17
CA PRO A 122 18.51 2.05 -9.33
C PRO A 122 19.49 1.16 -10.09
N GLU A 123 20.76 1.21 -9.70
CA GLU A 123 21.79 0.34 -10.27
C GLU A 123 21.37 -1.14 -10.15
N GLY A 124 21.49 -1.88 -11.26
CA GLY A 124 21.15 -3.30 -11.31
C GLY A 124 19.65 -3.61 -11.44
N PHE A 125 18.79 -2.60 -11.66
CA PHE A 125 17.35 -2.82 -11.86
C PHE A 125 17.07 -3.78 -13.02
N GLU A 126 17.73 -3.63 -14.17
CA GLU A 126 17.54 -4.51 -15.33
C GLU A 126 17.89 -5.97 -15.00
N ALA A 127 19.02 -6.19 -14.32
CA ALA A 127 19.42 -7.54 -13.89
C ALA A 127 18.44 -8.14 -12.86
N ALA A 128 17.88 -7.30 -11.98
CA ALA A 128 16.83 -7.70 -11.05
C ALA A 128 15.55 -8.10 -11.78
N ILE A 129 15.17 -7.38 -12.84
CA ILE A 129 14.03 -7.72 -13.71
C ILE A 129 14.26 -9.05 -14.41
N GLU A 130 15.41 -9.26 -15.04
CA GLU A 130 15.73 -10.55 -15.68
C GLU A 130 15.69 -11.72 -14.68
N ARG A 131 16.15 -11.49 -13.45
CA ARG A 131 16.04 -12.50 -12.38
C ARG A 131 14.59 -12.73 -11.97
N PHE A 132 13.79 -11.69 -11.86
CA PHE A 132 12.38 -11.79 -11.51
C PHE A 132 11.61 -12.61 -12.56
N GLU A 133 11.77 -12.30 -13.84
CA GLU A 133 11.12 -13.02 -14.94
C GLU A 133 11.43 -14.51 -14.93
N ARG A 134 12.68 -14.90 -14.60
CA ARG A 134 13.06 -16.31 -14.47
C ARG A 134 12.42 -17.02 -13.28
N LEU A 135 12.28 -16.32 -12.15
CA LEU A 135 11.75 -16.90 -10.92
C LEU A 135 10.22 -16.89 -10.87
N TYR A 136 9.58 -15.96 -11.58
CA TYR A 136 8.14 -15.71 -11.53
C TYR A 136 7.57 -15.51 -12.96
N PRO A 137 7.65 -16.53 -13.83
CA PRO A 137 7.31 -16.38 -15.26
C PRO A 137 5.83 -16.04 -15.52
N ASP A 138 4.95 -16.36 -14.58
CA ASP A 138 3.51 -16.09 -14.67
C ASP A 138 3.10 -14.75 -14.04
N HIS A 139 4.04 -13.99 -13.48
CA HIS A 139 3.78 -12.69 -12.85
C HIS A 139 4.10 -11.53 -13.80
N PRO A 140 3.32 -10.44 -13.74
CA PRO A 140 3.62 -9.25 -14.53
C PRO A 140 4.97 -8.66 -14.12
N VAL A 141 5.77 -8.32 -15.12
CA VAL A 141 7.12 -7.77 -14.94
C VAL A 141 7.01 -6.38 -14.30
N PRO A 142 7.71 -6.12 -13.18
CA PRO A 142 7.75 -4.79 -12.59
C PRO A 142 8.33 -3.77 -13.58
N THR A 143 7.77 -2.57 -13.59
CA THR A 143 8.28 -1.45 -14.39
C THR A 143 8.78 -0.36 -13.46
N TRP A 144 9.85 0.32 -13.86
CA TRP A 144 10.34 1.49 -13.13
C TRP A 144 9.61 2.75 -13.63
N PRO A 145 9.30 3.72 -12.75
CA PRO A 145 9.37 3.66 -11.28
C PRO A 145 8.32 2.74 -10.65
N LEU A 146 8.71 2.03 -9.59
CA LEU A 146 7.78 1.16 -8.85
C LEU A 146 6.59 1.99 -8.34
N ASN A 147 5.39 1.41 -8.41
CA ASN A 147 4.12 2.01 -7.97
C ASN A 147 3.68 3.29 -8.72
N LEU A 148 4.39 3.76 -9.76
CA LEU A 148 3.94 4.93 -10.54
C LEU A 148 2.55 4.71 -11.14
N ASN A 149 2.27 3.50 -11.62
CA ASN A 149 0.94 3.12 -12.12
C ASN A 149 -0.16 3.24 -11.06
N VAL A 150 0.15 3.03 -9.77
CA VAL A 150 -0.80 3.22 -8.66
C VAL A 150 -1.03 4.71 -8.46
N VAL A 151 0.03 5.50 -8.37
CA VAL A 151 -0.05 6.95 -8.19
C VAL A 151 -0.79 7.63 -9.34
N ASP A 152 -0.57 7.20 -10.59
CA ASP A 152 -1.31 7.69 -11.75
C ASP A 152 -2.83 7.44 -11.63
N LYS A 153 -3.24 6.30 -11.06
CA LYS A 153 -4.66 6.05 -10.77
C LYS A 153 -5.17 6.97 -9.67
N LEU A 154 -4.39 7.21 -8.60
CA LEU A 154 -4.78 8.16 -7.54
C LEU A 154 -4.97 9.58 -8.09
N VAL A 155 -4.07 10.05 -8.96
CA VAL A 155 -4.20 11.35 -9.65
C VAL A 155 -5.45 11.38 -10.54
N ARG A 156 -5.64 10.35 -11.37
CA ARG A 156 -6.79 10.24 -12.28
C ARG A 156 -8.11 10.20 -11.52
N CYS A 157 -8.14 9.49 -10.40
CA CYS A 157 -9.32 9.27 -9.58
C CYS A 157 -9.42 10.21 -8.37
N PHE A 158 -8.74 11.36 -8.42
CA PHE A 158 -8.73 12.30 -7.33
C PHE A 158 -10.15 12.70 -6.89
N GLY A 159 -10.43 12.59 -5.60
CA GLY A 159 -11.75 12.83 -5.01
C GLY A 159 -12.64 11.59 -4.88
N ALA A 160 -12.28 10.45 -5.49
CA ALA A 160 -12.94 9.17 -5.24
C ALA A 160 -12.53 8.56 -3.88
N THR A 161 -13.19 7.48 -3.46
CA THR A 161 -12.70 6.68 -2.32
C THR A 161 -11.34 6.08 -2.64
N TYR A 162 -10.52 5.81 -1.62
CA TYR A 162 -9.23 5.15 -1.82
C TYR A 162 -9.38 3.82 -2.55
N GLU A 163 -10.40 3.02 -2.22
CA GLU A 163 -10.71 1.76 -2.90
C GLU A 163 -10.95 1.94 -4.42
N ALA A 164 -11.82 2.89 -4.79
CA ALA A 164 -12.12 3.17 -6.19
C ALA A 164 -10.90 3.73 -6.93
N ALA A 165 -10.13 4.60 -6.29
CA ALA A 165 -8.93 5.16 -6.88
C ALA A 165 -7.82 4.12 -7.06
N TYR A 166 -7.58 3.28 -6.06
CA TYR A 166 -6.54 2.26 -6.09
C TYR A 166 -6.84 1.18 -7.14
N SER A 167 -8.10 0.76 -7.28
CA SER A 167 -8.54 -0.14 -8.34
C SER A 167 -8.61 0.55 -9.72
N GLY A 168 -8.57 1.88 -9.76
CA GLY A 168 -8.76 2.68 -10.96
C GLY A 168 -10.21 2.72 -11.44
N GLN A 169 -11.16 2.21 -10.65
CA GLN A 169 -12.60 2.16 -10.90
C GLN A 169 -13.33 3.37 -10.28
N CYS A 170 -12.74 4.56 -10.40
CA CYS A 170 -13.50 5.78 -10.20
C CYS A 170 -14.38 5.98 -11.44
N ALA A 171 -15.69 6.11 -11.28
CA ALA A 171 -16.50 6.69 -12.35
C ALA A 171 -15.83 8.02 -12.71
N SER A 172 -15.51 8.24 -13.98
CA SER A 172 -15.03 9.54 -14.41
C SER A 172 -16.02 10.56 -13.88
N VAL A 173 -15.58 11.45 -13.00
CA VAL A 173 -16.36 12.62 -12.60
C VAL A 173 -16.38 13.54 -13.82
N ASN A 174 -17.02 13.10 -14.89
CA ASN A 174 -17.18 13.83 -16.13
C ASN A 174 -18.39 14.73 -15.95
N ALA A 175 -18.10 16.03 -16.01
CA ALA A 175 -18.99 17.06 -16.51
C ALA A 175 -20.39 17.10 -15.87
N ILE A 176 -20.49 17.76 -14.72
CA ILE A 176 -21.66 18.62 -14.53
C ILE A 176 -21.32 19.93 -15.22
N SER A 177 -22.08 20.19 -16.26
CA SER A 177 -22.06 21.34 -17.16
C SER A 177 -21.99 22.68 -16.43
N ASP A 178 -21.23 23.61 -17.00
CA ASP A 178 -21.64 25.01 -17.19
C ASP A 178 -21.40 25.39 -18.66
#